data_AF-A0AA35G8R2-F1
#
_entry.id   AF-A0AA35G8R2-F1
#
_cell.length_a   1.000
_cell.length_b   1.000
_cell.length_c   1.000
_cell.angle_alpha   90.00
_cell.angle_beta   90.00
_cell.angle_gamma   90.00
#
_symmetry.space_group_name_H-M   'P 1'
#
loop_
_entity.id
_entity.type
_entity.pdbx_description
1 polymer ?
#
loop_
_entity_poly.entity_id
_entity_poly.type
_entity_poly.pdbx_seq_one_letter_code
_entity_poly.pdbx_strand_id
1 'polypeptide(L)'
;MRPGRAAERGALLLGGLASLTLAGGLLGILVAAVWWGWPRLSLGLLTRAPEHGMTAGGILPAVAGTLILIGLMLVVVVPVGTLAGIYLHEYAPARSRVTRAVLLALEGLAGVPPVIVGLFGFGFFVQYVGGRIDRWLFGGEVTYRTPSLLWAALTLAVLTLPPWC
;
A
#
# COMPACT_ATOMS: atom_id res chain seq x y z
N MET A 1 44.33 -8.06 -23.68
CA MET A 1 43.84 -7.84 -25.05
C MET A 1 42.72 -6.80 -24.99
N ARG A 2 42.96 -5.59 -25.51
CA ARG A 2 42.02 -4.46 -25.41
C ARG A 2 40.92 -4.65 -26.46
N PRO A 3 39.63 -4.74 -26.09
CA PRO A 3 38.56 -4.84 -27.08
C PRO A 3 38.64 -3.64 -28.03
N GLY A 4 38.56 -3.90 -29.33
CA GLY A 4 38.70 -2.87 -30.35
C GLY A 4 37.60 -1.83 -30.23
N ARG A 5 37.96 -0.55 -30.33
CA ARG A 5 37.07 0.63 -30.27
C ARG A 5 35.85 0.56 -31.21
N ALA A 6 35.85 -0.35 -32.19
CA ALA A 6 34.73 -0.61 -33.09
C ALA A 6 33.60 -1.44 -32.43
N ALA A 7 33.94 -2.39 -31.55
CA ALA A 7 32.95 -3.19 -30.82
C ALA A 7 32.23 -2.37 -29.75
N GLU A 8 32.96 -1.47 -29.06
CA GLU A 8 32.37 -0.50 -28.12
C GLU A 8 31.41 0.48 -28.81
N ARG A 9 31.78 0.98 -30.00
CA ARG A 9 30.91 1.88 -30.78
C ARG A 9 29.63 1.18 -31.26
N GLY A 10 29.72 -0.10 -31.66
CA GLY A 10 28.54 -0.89 -32.03
C GLY A 10 27.59 -1.11 -30.86
N ALA A 11 28.12 -1.43 -29.67
CA ALA A 11 27.32 -1.58 -28.45
C ALA A 11 26.67 -0.24 -28.00
N LEU A 12 27.40 0.88 -28.14
CA LEU A 12 26.87 2.21 -27.83
C LEU A 12 25.80 2.69 -28.82
N LEU A 13 25.92 2.36 -30.11
CA LEU A 13 24.92 2.72 -31.12
C LEU A 13 23.64 1.87 -31.00
N LEU A 14 23.77 0.58 -30.69
CA LEU A 14 22.63 -0.31 -30.40
C LEU A 14 21.91 0.10 -29.10
N GLY A 15 22.65 0.46 -28.05
CA GLY A 15 22.09 1.00 -26.80
C GLY A 15 21.45 2.38 -26.97
N GLY A 16 22.03 3.24 -27.83
CA GLY A 16 21.46 4.53 -28.20
C GLY A 16 20.13 4.40 -28.94
N LEU A 17 20.03 3.48 -29.89
CA LEU A 17 18.78 3.21 -30.61
C LEU A 17 17.70 2.61 -29.71
N ALA A 18 18.05 1.70 -28.80
CA ALA A 18 17.11 1.10 -27.85
C ALA A 18 16.58 2.10 -26.80
N SER A 19 17.41 3.05 -26.36
CA SER A 19 16.97 4.11 -25.46
C SER A 19 16.09 5.15 -26.17
N LEU A 20 16.35 5.43 -27.44
CA LEU A 20 15.51 6.32 -28.26
C LEU A 20 14.12 5.74 -28.55
N THR A 21 13.98 4.43 -28.74
CA THR A 21 12.66 3.80 -28.94
C THR A 21 11.83 3.78 -27.65
N LEU A 22 12.45 3.53 -26.49
CA LEU A 22 11.78 3.64 -25.19
C LEU A 22 11.37 5.09 -24.87
N ALA A 23 12.26 6.04 -25.11
CA ALA A 23 11.98 7.46 -24.91
C ALA A 23 10.86 7.93 -25.85
N GLY A 24 10.89 7.54 -27.13
CA GLY A 24 9.86 7.87 -28.11
C GLY A 24 8.50 7.23 -27.78
N GLY A 25 8.49 5.98 -27.32
CA GLY A 25 7.28 5.30 -26.85
C GLY A 25 6.66 5.99 -25.63
N LEU A 26 7.48 6.36 -24.64
CA LEU A 26 7.02 7.11 -23.47
C LEU A 26 6.45 8.48 -23.87
N LEU A 27 7.15 9.19 -24.79
CA LEU A 27 6.69 10.48 -25.30
C LEU A 27 5.37 10.35 -26.06
N GLY A 28 5.19 9.29 -26.85
CA GLY A 28 3.95 8.97 -27.54
C GLY A 28 2.78 8.72 -26.58
N ILE A 29 3.02 7.96 -25.51
CA ILE A 29 2.01 7.73 -24.46
C ILE A 29 1.66 9.05 -23.76
N LEU A 30 2.64 9.90 -23.45
CA LEU A 30 2.41 11.21 -22.83
C LEU A 30 1.58 12.13 -23.72
N VAL A 31 1.91 12.22 -25.01
CA VAL A 31 1.15 13.03 -25.98
C VAL A 31 -0.27 12.50 -26.14
N ALA A 32 -0.45 11.19 -26.26
CA ALA A 32 -1.78 10.57 -26.33
C ALA A 32 -2.59 10.81 -25.05
N ALA A 33 -1.97 10.69 -23.88
CA ALA A 33 -2.62 10.96 -22.59
C ALA A 33 -3.06 12.41 -22.46
N VAL A 34 -2.25 13.37 -22.92
CA VAL A 34 -2.62 14.79 -22.92
C VAL A 34 -3.73 15.07 -23.93
N TRP A 35 -3.62 14.56 -25.15
CA TRP A 35 -4.64 14.75 -26.19
C TRP A 35 -6.00 14.16 -25.81
N TRP A 36 -6.02 12.99 -25.16
CA TRP A 36 -7.27 12.34 -24.74
C TRP A 36 -7.75 12.80 -23.35
N GLY A 37 -6.84 13.30 -22.51
CA GLY A 37 -7.12 13.74 -21.14
C GLY A 37 -7.58 15.19 -21.03
N TRP A 38 -7.11 16.08 -21.92
CA TRP A 38 -7.45 17.51 -21.90
C TRP A 38 -8.96 17.79 -21.94
N PRO A 39 -9.79 17.09 -22.75
CA PRO A 39 -11.23 17.31 -22.77
C PRO A 39 -11.96 16.73 -21.55
N ARG A 40 -11.31 15.85 -20.78
CA ARG A 40 -11.90 15.21 -19.60
C ARG A 40 -11.62 15.98 -18.32
N LEU A 41 -10.59 16.81 -18.26
CA LEU A 41 -10.27 17.66 -17.11
C LEU A 41 -11.33 18.76 -16.90
N SER A 42 -12.42 18.43 -16.21
CA SER A 42 -13.46 19.36 -15.79
C SER A 42 -13.56 19.40 -14.27
N LEU A 43 -13.96 20.56 -13.71
CA LEU A 43 -14.25 20.71 -12.28
C LEU A 43 -15.35 19.76 -11.78
N GLY A 44 -16.20 19.25 -12.69
CA GLY A 44 -17.16 18.19 -12.40
C GLY A 44 -16.52 16.83 -12.10
N LEU A 45 -15.31 16.58 -12.59
CA LEU A 45 -14.50 15.39 -12.30
C LEU A 45 -13.85 15.46 -10.91
N LEU A 46 -13.74 16.65 -10.30
CA LEU A 46 -13.37 16.75 -8.89
C LEU A 46 -14.58 16.65 -7.96
N THR A 47 -15.73 17.21 -8.35
CA THR A 47 -16.84 17.50 -7.40
C THR A 47 -18.05 16.57 -7.48
N ARG A 48 -18.28 15.84 -8.59
CA ARG A 48 -19.48 15.00 -8.73
C ARG A 48 -19.34 13.65 -8.02
N ALA A 49 -20.44 13.14 -7.46
CA ALA A 49 -20.55 11.78 -6.97
C ALA A 49 -20.43 10.76 -8.12
N PRO A 50 -19.99 9.51 -7.86
CA PRO A 50 -19.77 8.51 -8.90
C PRO A 50 -21.12 7.93 -9.35
N GLU A 51 -21.41 7.98 -10.64
CA GLU A 51 -22.54 7.29 -11.26
C GLU A 51 -22.04 6.11 -12.10
N HIS A 52 -22.83 5.05 -12.19
CA HIS A 52 -22.55 3.85 -12.98
C HIS A 52 -21.16 3.19 -12.75
N GLY A 53 -20.89 2.73 -11.53
CA GLY A 53 -19.81 1.76 -11.28
C GLY A 53 -18.41 2.25 -11.65
N MET A 54 -18.07 3.50 -11.30
CA MET A 54 -16.76 4.12 -11.54
C MET A 54 -16.43 4.43 -13.01
N THR A 55 -17.40 4.30 -13.93
CA THR A 55 -17.20 4.64 -15.36
C THR A 55 -17.56 6.09 -15.70
N ALA A 56 -18.36 6.76 -14.86
CA ALA A 56 -18.64 8.20 -14.98
C ALA A 56 -18.89 8.87 -13.61
N GLY A 57 -17.98 9.73 -13.17
CA GLY A 57 -18.17 10.56 -11.97
C GLY A 57 -16.86 11.01 -11.35
N GLY A 58 -16.94 11.80 -10.28
CA GLY A 58 -15.77 12.51 -9.75
C GLY A 58 -14.81 11.67 -8.91
N ILE A 59 -13.61 12.20 -8.69
CA ILE A 59 -12.49 11.61 -7.94
C ILE A 59 -12.68 11.77 -6.41
N LEU A 60 -13.58 12.64 -5.98
CA LEU A 60 -13.88 12.95 -4.57
C LEU A 60 -14.12 11.72 -3.66
N PRO A 61 -14.95 10.73 -4.05
CA PRO A 61 -15.19 9.54 -3.23
C PRO A 61 -13.95 8.68 -3.03
N ALA A 62 -13.10 8.58 -4.06
CA ALA A 62 -11.86 7.83 -3.97
C ALA A 62 -10.86 8.53 -3.02
N VAL A 63 -10.74 9.86 -3.12
CA VAL A 63 -9.88 10.66 -2.23
C VAL A 63 -10.43 10.67 -0.80
N ALA A 64 -11.73 10.83 -0.62
CA ALA A 64 -12.35 10.75 0.70
C ALA A 64 -12.15 9.36 1.33
N GLY A 65 -12.30 8.29 0.54
CA GLY A 65 -12.06 6.91 0.97
C GLY A 65 -10.62 6.68 1.43
N THR A 66 -9.62 7.15 0.68
CA THR A 66 -8.22 7.03 1.09
C THR A 66 -7.90 7.87 2.32
N LEU A 67 -8.44 9.09 2.43
CA LEU A 67 -8.24 9.93 3.62
C LEU A 67 -8.86 9.31 4.87
N ILE A 68 -10.07 8.73 4.77
CA ILE A 68 -10.72 8.03 5.88
C ILE A 68 -9.91 6.78 6.26
N LEU A 69 -9.45 6.01 5.27
CA LEU A 69 -8.61 4.82 5.48
C LEU A 69 -7.31 5.17 6.22
N ILE A 70 -6.60 6.20 5.76
CA ILE A 70 -5.35 6.68 6.38
C ILE A 70 -5.64 7.24 7.78
N GLY A 71 -6.71 8.02 7.95
CA GLY A 71 -7.09 8.57 9.25
C GLY A 71 -7.36 7.49 10.28
N LEU A 72 -8.15 6.47 9.91
CA LEU A 72 -8.46 5.35 10.78
C LEU A 72 -7.21 4.51 11.11
N MET A 73 -6.31 4.35 10.14
CA MET A 73 -5.02 3.69 10.33
C MET A 73 -4.19 4.46 11.37
N LEU A 74 -4.02 5.77 11.21
CA LEU A 74 -3.18 6.60 12.07
C LEU A 74 -3.66 6.62 13.52
N VAL A 75 -4.98 6.65 13.75
CA VAL A 75 -5.55 6.64 15.11
C VAL A 75 -5.11 5.41 15.91
N VAL A 76 -4.90 4.27 15.24
CA VAL A 76 -4.45 3.04 15.90
C VAL A 76 -2.92 2.91 15.88
N VAL A 77 -2.28 3.20 14.74
CA VAL A 77 -0.83 3.03 14.54
C VAL A 77 -0.02 3.96 15.42
N VAL A 78 -0.40 5.24 15.47
CA VAL A 78 0.39 6.25 16.18
C VAL A 78 0.53 5.89 17.67
N PRO A 79 -0.55 5.69 18.45
CA PRO A 79 -0.39 5.38 19.86
C PRO A 79 0.31 4.03 20.10
N VAL A 80 -0.04 2.99 19.33
CA VAL A 80 0.53 1.64 19.53
C VAL A 80 2.01 1.61 19.12
N GLY A 81 2.36 2.21 17.99
CA GLY A 81 3.73 2.26 17.48
C GLY A 81 4.64 3.13 18.35
N THR A 82 4.16 4.30 18.79
CA THR A 82 4.94 5.16 19.70
C THR A 82 5.16 4.49 21.05
N LEU A 83 4.13 3.86 21.65
CA LEU A 83 4.29 3.16 22.94
C LEU A 83 5.21 1.94 22.82
N ALA A 84 5.08 1.15 21.74
CA ALA A 84 5.96 0.01 21.51
C ALA A 84 7.42 0.45 21.34
N GLY A 85 7.67 1.52 20.60
CA GLY A 85 9.02 2.03 20.39
C GLY A 85 9.66 2.62 21.65
N ILE A 86 8.90 3.39 22.44
CA ILE A 86 9.37 3.89 23.74
C ILE A 86 9.68 2.72 24.67
N TYR A 87 8.81 1.71 24.74
CA TYR A 87 9.02 0.55 25.61
C TYR A 87 10.28 -0.23 25.23
N LEU A 88 10.49 -0.50 23.94
CA LEU A 88 11.65 -1.24 23.44
C LEU A 88 12.96 -0.46 23.57
N HIS A 89 12.93 0.87 23.44
CA HIS A 89 14.14 1.67 23.50
C HIS A 89 14.53 2.08 24.92
N GLU A 90 13.55 2.36 25.78
CA GLU A 90 13.80 3.04 27.06
C GLU A 90 13.62 2.13 28.27
N TYR A 91 12.71 1.15 28.20
CA TYR A 91 12.39 0.26 29.33
C TYR A 91 12.88 -1.17 29.16
N ALA A 92 13.13 -1.61 27.93
CA ALA A 92 13.53 -2.99 27.68
C ALA A 92 14.99 -3.21 28.09
N PRO A 93 15.28 -4.13 29.03
CA PRO A 93 16.66 -4.45 29.38
C PRO A 93 17.37 -5.05 28.17
N ALA A 94 18.54 -4.53 27.80
CA ALA A 94 19.34 -4.99 26.65
C ALA A 94 19.65 -6.51 26.67
N ARG A 95 19.48 -7.18 27.82
CA ARG A 95 19.71 -8.61 28.02
C ARG A 95 18.43 -9.45 28.15
N SER A 96 17.25 -8.85 28.05
CA SER A 96 15.98 -9.57 28.14
C SER A 96 15.80 -10.49 26.93
N ARG A 97 15.57 -11.79 27.19
CA ARG A 97 15.27 -12.78 26.15
C ARG A 97 13.99 -12.42 25.38
N VAL A 98 13.05 -11.74 26.04
CA VAL A 98 11.77 -11.31 25.44
C VAL A 98 12.01 -10.23 24.40
N THR A 99 12.80 -9.20 24.73
CA THR A 99 13.14 -8.11 23.81
C THR A 99 13.83 -8.64 22.56
N ARG A 100 14.80 -9.55 22.73
CA ARG A 100 15.52 -10.16 21.61
C ARG A 100 14.62 -11.05 20.75
N ALA A 101 13.66 -11.75 21.34
CA ALA A 101 12.70 -12.55 20.60
C ALA A 101 11.72 -11.68 19.79
N VAL A 102 11.25 -10.57 20.37
CA VAL A 102 10.38 -9.60 19.69
C VAL A 102 11.12 -8.95 18.53
N LEU A 103 12.34 -8.45 18.74
CA LEU A 103 13.16 -7.86 17.67
C LEU A 103 13.44 -8.86 16.55
N LEU A 104 13.78 -10.11 16.87
CA LEU A 104 13.97 -11.16 15.87
C LEU A 104 12.68 -11.45 15.07
N ALA A 105 11.53 -11.42 15.74
CA ALA A 105 10.24 -11.58 15.07
C ALA A 105 9.91 -10.38 14.17
N LEU A 106 10.22 -9.16 14.58
CA LEU A 106 10.03 -7.93 13.80
C LEU A 106 10.92 -7.92 12.54
N GLU A 107 12.21 -8.24 12.69
CA GLU A 107 13.15 -8.39 11.59
C GLU A 107 12.72 -9.52 10.63
N GLY A 108 12.26 -10.65 11.17
CA GLY A 108 11.71 -11.74 10.39
C GLY A 108 10.44 -11.35 9.62
N LEU A 109 9.57 -10.53 10.23
CA LEU A 109 8.34 -10.04 9.63
C LEU A 109 8.62 -9.04 8.51
N ALA A 110 9.65 -8.20 8.64
CA ALA A 110 10.11 -7.29 7.60
C ALA A 110 10.63 -8.03 6.35
N GLY A 111 11.10 -9.27 6.51
CA GLY A 111 11.51 -10.15 5.41
C GLY A 111 10.37 -10.88 4.71
N VAL A 112 9.14 -10.85 5.24
CA VAL A 112 8.00 -11.55 4.65
C VAL A 112 7.44 -10.75 3.46
N PRO A 113 7.17 -11.40 2.30
CA PRO A 113 6.52 -10.75 1.17
C PRO A 113 5.19 -10.09 1.56
N PRO A 114 4.91 -8.84 1.13
CA PRO A 114 3.75 -8.06 1.60
C PRO A 114 2.40 -8.70 1.25
N VAL A 115 2.33 -9.49 0.17
CA VAL A 115 1.14 -10.26 -0.21
C VAL A 115 0.71 -11.25 0.88
N ILE A 116 1.66 -11.93 1.51
CA ILE A 116 1.38 -12.94 2.53
C ILE A 116 0.82 -12.25 3.78
N VAL A 117 1.45 -11.14 4.19
CA VAL A 117 1.00 -10.42 5.38
C VAL A 117 -0.36 -9.75 5.15
N GLY A 118 -0.63 -9.28 3.94
CA GLY A 118 -1.94 -8.76 3.53
C GLY A 118 -3.04 -9.83 3.55
N LEU A 119 -2.79 -11.02 2.98
CA LEU A 119 -3.76 -12.12 2.98
C LEU A 119 -4.00 -12.69 4.38
N PHE A 120 -2.95 -12.78 5.20
CA PHE A 120 -3.06 -13.15 6.61
C PHE A 120 -3.92 -12.13 7.38
N GLY A 121 -3.64 -10.85 7.20
CA GLY A 121 -4.43 -9.77 7.80
C GLY A 121 -5.90 -9.85 7.39
N PHE A 122 -6.19 -10.06 6.10
CA PHE A 122 -7.55 -10.26 5.61
C PHE A 122 -8.24 -11.46 6.31
N GLY A 123 -7.58 -12.61 6.38
CA GLY A 123 -8.13 -13.80 7.04
C GLY A 123 -8.36 -13.59 8.55
N PHE A 124 -7.42 -12.96 9.26
CA PHE A 124 -7.55 -12.73 10.69
C PHE A 124 -8.60 -11.67 11.02
N PHE A 125 -8.53 -10.50 10.38
CA PHE A 125 -9.41 -9.39 10.72
C PHE A 125 -10.82 -9.57 10.14
N VAL A 126 -10.95 -9.92 8.86
CA VAL A 126 -12.26 -10.04 8.21
C VAL A 126 -12.94 -11.35 8.59
N GLN A 127 -12.26 -12.48 8.42
CA GLN A 127 -12.91 -13.80 8.59
C GLN A 127 -13.00 -14.20 10.06
N TYR A 128 -11.94 -14.02 10.84
CA TYR A 128 -11.92 -14.43 12.24
C TYR A 128 -12.54 -13.37 13.17
N VAL A 129 -12.05 -12.12 13.20
CA VAL A 129 -12.62 -11.08 14.08
C VAL A 129 -14.01 -10.65 13.59
N GLY A 130 -14.15 -10.29 12.31
CA GLY A 130 -15.43 -9.91 11.71
C GLY A 130 -16.47 -11.02 11.84
N GLY A 131 -16.12 -12.27 11.53
CA GLY A 131 -17.01 -13.42 11.70
C GLY A 131 -17.36 -13.80 13.16
N ARG A 132 -16.62 -13.30 14.17
CA ARG A 132 -17.00 -13.44 15.58
C ARG A 132 -17.93 -12.32 16.04
N ILE A 133 -17.66 -11.09 15.62
CA ILE A 133 -18.52 -9.92 15.88
C ILE A 133 -19.90 -10.14 15.26
N ASP A 134 -19.96 -10.61 14.03
CA ASP A 134 -21.19 -10.92 13.28
C ASP A 134 -22.09 -11.92 14.00
N ARG A 135 -21.49 -12.95 14.61
CA ARG A 135 -22.18 -13.96 15.41
C ARG A 135 -22.67 -13.43 16.76
N TRP A 136 -21.95 -12.47 17.35
CA TRP A 136 -22.29 -11.92 18.67
C TRP A 136 -23.27 -10.76 18.62
N LEU A 137 -23.18 -9.89 17.62
CA LEU A 137 -23.97 -8.65 17.50
C LEU A 137 -25.12 -8.74 16.50
N PHE A 138 -24.99 -9.53 15.43
CA PHE A 138 -25.94 -9.54 14.30
C PHE A 138 -26.58 -10.92 14.06
N GLY A 139 -26.45 -11.85 15.02
CA GLY A 139 -27.10 -13.16 14.94
C GLY A 139 -26.67 -14.04 13.76
N GLY A 140 -25.58 -13.70 13.07
CA GLY A 140 -25.08 -14.42 11.89
C GLY A 140 -25.44 -13.81 10.53
N GLU A 141 -26.08 -12.65 10.47
CA GLU A 141 -26.20 -11.89 9.22
C GLU A 141 -24.86 -11.22 8.86
N VAL A 142 -24.31 -11.57 7.69
CA VAL A 142 -23.01 -11.11 7.18
C VAL A 142 -22.96 -9.60 6.94
N THR A 143 -22.69 -8.83 7.99
CA THR A 143 -22.51 -7.38 7.93
C THR A 143 -21.03 -7.01 8.07
N TYR A 144 -20.32 -7.63 9.01
CA TYR A 144 -18.89 -7.35 9.26
C TYR A 144 -17.94 -8.28 8.53
N ARG A 145 -18.44 -9.36 7.90
CA ARG A 145 -17.62 -10.30 7.11
C ARG A 145 -17.29 -9.79 5.70
N THR A 146 -17.88 -8.68 5.25
CA THR A 146 -17.52 -8.07 3.96
C THR A 146 -16.21 -7.30 4.04
N PRO A 147 -15.38 -7.27 2.98
CA PRO A 147 -14.20 -6.40 2.91
C PRO A 147 -14.64 -4.93 3.06
N SER A 148 -14.43 -4.37 4.24
CA SER A 148 -14.80 -3.01 4.60
C SER A 148 -13.55 -2.15 4.81
N LEU A 149 -13.70 -0.83 4.62
CA LEU A 149 -12.63 0.16 4.86
C LEU A 149 -12.02 0.03 6.26
N LEU A 150 -12.81 -0.40 7.25
CA LEU A 150 -12.36 -0.57 8.62
C LEU A 150 -11.36 -1.73 8.76
N TRP A 151 -11.64 -2.88 8.15
CA TRP A 151 -10.70 -4.00 8.15
C TRP A 151 -9.46 -3.71 7.33
N ALA A 152 -9.61 -3.05 6.18
CA ALA A 152 -8.48 -2.60 5.39
C ALA A 152 -7.56 -1.64 6.18
N ALA A 153 -8.14 -0.66 6.89
CA ALA A 153 -7.38 0.25 7.75
C ALA A 153 -6.68 -0.48 8.90
N LEU A 154 -7.35 -1.44 9.55
CA LEU A 154 -6.76 -2.23 10.63
C LEU A 154 -5.62 -3.12 10.14
N THR A 155 -5.78 -3.78 8.98
CA THR A 155 -4.70 -4.56 8.37
C THR A 155 -3.51 -3.66 8.05
N LEU A 156 -3.73 -2.56 7.33
CA LEU A 156 -2.67 -1.59 7.02
C LEU A 156 -2.03 -1.02 8.27
N ALA A 157 -2.81 -0.77 9.33
CA ALA A 157 -2.29 -0.27 10.60
C ALA A 157 -1.28 -1.23 11.20
N VAL A 158 -1.65 -2.50 11.32
CA VAL A 158 -0.73 -3.53 11.84
C VAL A 158 0.51 -3.71 10.95
N LEU A 159 0.35 -3.58 9.63
CA LEU A 159 1.47 -3.72 8.68
C LEU A 159 2.43 -2.51 8.66
N THR A 160 1.95 -1.34 9.04
CA THR A 160 2.73 -0.09 9.05
C THR A 160 3.28 0.26 10.42
N LEU A 161 2.96 -0.54 11.46
CA LEU A 161 3.71 -0.50 12.70
C LEU A 161 5.19 -0.66 12.34
N PRO A 162 6.05 0.31 12.69
CA PRO A 162 7.43 0.29 12.27
C PRO A 162 8.08 -0.98 12.84
N PRO A 163 8.60 -1.89 11.98
CA PRO A 163 9.38 -3.02 12.47
C PRO A 163 10.76 -2.59 13.01
N TRP A 164 11.02 -1.27 13.09
CA TRP A 164 12.32 -0.66 13.29
C TRP A 164 12.48 0.03 14.66
N CYS A 165 11.69 -0.36 15.67
CA CYS A 165 11.89 0.09 17.04
C CYS A 165 12.42 -1.04 17.92
#